data_AF-A0A9N7TTQ0-F1
#
_entry.id   AF-A0A9N7TTQ0-F1
#
_cell.length_a   1.000
_cell.length_b   1.000
_cell.length_c   1.000
_cell.angle_alpha   90.00
_cell.angle_beta   90.00
_cell.angle_gamma   90.00
#
_symmetry.space_group_name_H-M   'P 1'
#
loop_
_entity.id
_entity.type
_entity.pdbx_description
1 polymer ?
#
loop_
_entity_poly.entity_id
_entity_poly.type
_entity_poly.pdbx_seq_one_letter_code
_entity_poly.pdbx_strand_id
1 'polypeptide(L)'
;MVKTHRWKPYQLDDMNQREMQVKNRVCAVALTDSAHNIWLQETSKGTQDWMQQHCCNWVSSSEPLDTPLDPMLPDCPRVSAGTERHELTSWMSFTSIFRFFGDVLEAKEDEEAEETSNIVTTRSSSLKNKHQDL
;
A
#
# COMPACT_ATOMS: atom_id res chain seq x y z
N MET A 1 10.93 -4.08 22.70
CA MET A 1 11.81 -2.94 22.33
C MET A 1 11.23 -2.33 21.06
N VAL A 2 10.34 -1.35 21.20
CA VAL A 2 9.66 -0.71 20.05
C VAL A 2 10.53 0.44 19.60
N LYS A 3 11.18 0.30 18.44
CA LYS A 3 11.91 1.41 17.81
C LYS A 3 10.93 2.18 16.94
N THR A 4 10.45 3.33 17.43
CA THR A 4 9.84 4.36 16.61
C THR A 4 10.90 4.86 15.62
N HIS A 5 10.83 4.47 14.35
CA HIS A 5 11.63 5.11 13.32
C HIS A 5 10.75 6.14 12.62
N ARG A 6 10.98 7.42 12.92
CA ARG A 6 10.82 8.46 11.91
C ARG A 6 11.61 7.98 10.70
N TRP A 7 10.99 7.92 9.52
CA TRP A 7 11.73 7.59 8.30
C TRP A 7 12.92 8.53 8.22
N LYS A 8 14.12 7.97 8.40
CA LYS A 8 15.35 8.74 8.20
C LYS A 8 15.34 9.16 6.72
N PRO A 9 15.88 10.33 6.35
CA PRO A 9 15.98 10.75 4.95
C PRO A 9 16.44 9.60 4.03
N TYR A 10 17.42 8.83 4.49
CA TYR A 10 17.93 7.62 3.83
C TYR A 10 16.90 6.55 3.46
N GLN A 11 15.84 6.35 4.23
CA GLN A 11 14.82 5.34 3.92
C GLN A 11 13.85 5.81 2.83
N LEU A 12 13.60 7.13 2.74
CA LEU A 12 12.91 7.72 1.59
C LEU A 12 13.84 7.81 0.37
N ASP A 13 15.11 8.14 0.57
CA ASP A 13 16.12 8.13 -0.49
C ASP A 13 16.25 6.70 -1.05
N ASP A 14 16.22 5.67 -0.22
CA ASP A 14 16.17 4.27 -0.66
C ASP A 14 14.88 3.96 -1.43
N MET A 15 13.72 4.48 -1.00
CA MET A 15 12.47 4.37 -1.77
C MET A 15 12.57 5.08 -3.12
N ASN A 16 13.20 6.25 -3.21
CA ASN A 16 13.32 7.00 -4.46
C ASN A 16 14.40 6.39 -5.39
N GLN A 17 15.51 5.90 -4.82
CA GLN A 17 16.62 5.32 -5.57
C GLN A 17 16.36 3.88 -6.02
N ARG A 18 15.49 3.15 -5.29
CA ARG A 18 15.09 1.76 -5.60
C ARG A 18 13.59 1.63 -5.80
N GLU A 19 12.93 2.70 -6.22
CA GLU A 19 11.47 2.82 -6.34
C GLU A 19 10.85 1.59 -7.01
N MET A 20 11.37 1.23 -8.19
CA MET A 20 10.90 0.07 -8.94
C MET A 20 11.09 -1.27 -8.18
N GLN A 21 12.18 -1.43 -7.43
CA GLN A 21 12.44 -2.67 -6.67
C GLN A 21 11.54 -2.79 -5.43
N VAL A 22 11.27 -1.67 -4.77
CA VAL A 22 10.39 -1.61 -3.59
C VAL A 22 8.95 -1.85 -4.02
N LYS A 23 8.47 -1.11 -5.02
CA LYS A 23 7.10 -1.23 -5.52
C LYS A 23 6.77 -2.63 -6.07
N ASN A 24 7.77 -3.31 -6.65
CA ASN A 24 7.58 -4.68 -7.16
C ASN A 24 7.56 -5.77 -6.08
N ARG A 25 7.93 -5.45 -4.83
CA ARG A 25 8.06 -6.46 -3.75
C ARG A 25 7.21 -6.17 -2.53
N VAL A 26 6.84 -4.92 -2.31
CA VAL A 26 6.07 -4.48 -1.15
C VAL A 26 4.61 -4.36 -1.56
N CYS A 27 3.74 -5.10 -0.88
CA CYS A 27 2.31 -5.10 -1.14
C CYS A 27 1.57 -4.07 -0.29
N ALA A 28 2.01 -3.87 0.95
CA ALA A 28 1.40 -2.98 1.92
C ALA A 28 2.43 -2.47 2.94
N VAL A 29 2.17 -1.30 3.52
CA VAL A 29 2.97 -0.70 4.59
C VAL A 29 2.02 -0.19 5.68
N ALA A 30 2.19 -0.67 6.90
CA ALA A 30 1.50 -0.13 8.06
C ALA A 30 2.42 0.80 8.85
N LEU A 31 1.95 2.00 9.13
CA LEU A 31 2.62 3.01 9.94
C LEU A 31 1.87 3.16 11.28
N THR A 32 2.60 3.40 12.36
CA THR A 32 2.01 3.61 13.69
C THR A 32 2.51 4.93 14.26
N ASP A 33 1.60 5.90 14.30
CA ASP A 33 1.79 7.27 14.78
C ASP A 33 3.03 7.96 14.19
N SER A 34 3.25 7.70 12.90
CA SER A 34 4.37 8.28 12.14
C SER A 34 4.02 9.70 11.70
N ALA A 35 4.76 10.68 12.21
CA ALA A 35 4.80 12.02 11.64
C ALA A 35 5.71 12.02 10.40
N HIS A 36 5.13 11.80 9.23
CA HIS A 36 5.81 11.87 7.95
C HIS A 36 5.11 12.90 7.08
N ASN A 37 5.86 13.88 6.56
CA ASN A 37 5.31 14.87 5.64
C ASN A 37 5.84 14.52 4.26
N ILE A 38 5.19 13.58 3.57
CA ILE A 38 5.55 13.17 2.21
C ILE A 38 5.64 14.40 1.30
N TRP A 39 4.71 15.35 1.50
CA TRP A 39 4.63 16.58 0.73
C TRP A 39 5.84 17.51 0.85
N LEU A 40 6.51 17.53 2.02
CA LEU A 40 7.72 18.36 2.22
C LEU A 40 8.99 17.70 1.68
N GLN A 41 8.93 16.45 1.21
CA GLN A 41 10.10 15.67 0.82
C GLN A 41 10.29 15.53 -0.71
N GLU A 42 9.68 16.44 -1.50
CA GLU A 42 9.84 16.49 -2.98
C GLU A 42 9.64 15.13 -3.67
N THR A 43 8.71 14.31 -3.18
CA THR A 43 8.50 12.96 -3.71
C THR A 43 7.77 13.00 -5.05
N SER A 44 8.12 12.08 -5.97
CA SER A 44 7.47 11.98 -7.28
C SER A 44 5.96 11.70 -7.13
N LYS A 45 5.15 12.15 -8.10
CA LYS A 45 3.70 11.84 -8.13
C LYS A 45 3.43 10.34 -8.06
N GLY A 46 4.22 9.53 -8.76
CA GLY A 46 4.09 8.07 -8.74
C GLY A 46 4.35 7.46 -7.36
N THR A 47 5.23 8.05 -6.54
CA THR A 47 5.43 7.63 -5.15
C THR A 47 4.31 8.08 -4.24
N GLN A 48 3.78 9.29 -4.43
CA GLN A 48 2.60 9.76 -3.68
C GLN A 48 1.39 8.85 -3.92
N ASP A 49 1.08 8.56 -5.19
CA ASP A 49 -0.02 7.68 -5.57
C ASP A 49 0.17 6.27 -4.97
N TRP A 50 1.39 5.74 -5.04
CA TRP A 50 1.71 4.43 -4.44
C TRP A 50 1.52 4.42 -2.93
N MET A 51 1.97 5.46 -2.22
CA MET A 51 1.78 5.54 -0.77
C MET A 51 0.30 5.69 -0.40
N GLN A 52 -0.50 6.39 -1.22
CA GLN A 52 -1.93 6.50 -1.00
C GLN A 52 -2.65 5.14 -1.14
N GLN A 53 -2.14 4.26 -2.01
CA GLN A 53 -2.73 2.95 -2.28
C GLN A 53 -2.24 1.86 -1.32
N HIS A 54 -0.95 1.89 -0.96
CA HIS A 54 -0.30 0.77 -0.27
C HIS A 54 0.05 1.06 1.18
N CYS A 55 -0.04 2.32 1.64
CA CYS A 55 0.25 2.66 3.02
C CYS A 55 -1.03 2.96 3.81
N CYS A 56 -1.02 2.66 5.11
CA CYS A 56 -2.00 3.17 6.05
C CYS A 56 -1.33 3.52 7.39
N ASN A 57 -1.71 4.64 7.99
CA ASN A 57 -1.15 5.13 9.25
C ASN A 57 -2.19 5.11 10.37
N TRP A 58 -1.97 4.28 11.39
CA TRP A 58 -2.74 4.27 12.62
C TRP A 58 -2.15 5.29 13.60
N VAL A 59 -2.85 6.39 13.81
CA VAL A 59 -2.36 7.51 14.61
C VAL A 59 -3.05 7.61 15.96
N SER A 60 -2.41 8.30 16.90
CA SER A 60 -3.03 8.62 18.17
C SER A 60 -4.25 9.53 17.95
N SER A 61 -5.39 9.14 18.52
CA SER A 61 -6.67 9.84 18.41
C SER A 61 -7.63 9.37 19.49
N SER A 62 -8.55 10.25 19.87
CA SER A 62 -9.67 9.94 20.77
C SER A 62 -10.79 9.16 20.08
N GLU A 63 -10.78 9.09 18.74
CA GLU A 63 -11.78 8.35 17.97
C GLU A 63 -11.63 6.83 18.15
N PRO A 64 -12.69 6.03 17.95
CA PRO A 64 -12.60 4.57 17.96
C PRO A 64 -11.58 4.04 16.96
N LEU A 65 -10.98 2.88 17.25
CA LEU A 65 -10.05 2.18 16.33
C LEU A 65 -10.64 2.07 14.93
N ASP A 66 -9.81 2.29 13.91
CA ASP A 66 -10.13 2.23 12.47
C ASP A 66 -11.02 3.35 11.95
N THR A 67 -11.39 4.33 12.79
CA THR A 67 -12.11 5.51 12.31
C THR A 67 -11.22 6.30 11.34
N PRO A 68 -11.65 6.54 10.08
CA PRO A 68 -10.90 7.36 9.14
C PRO A 68 -10.71 8.77 9.67
N LEU A 69 -9.51 9.32 9.49
CA LEU A 69 -9.16 10.66 9.96
C LEU A 69 -8.79 11.52 8.76
N ASP A 70 -9.44 12.67 8.64
CA ASP A 70 -9.20 13.58 7.53
C ASP A 70 -7.73 14.00 7.49
N PRO A 71 -7.04 13.80 6.36
CA PRO A 71 -5.67 14.24 6.22
C PRO A 71 -5.65 15.75 5.95
N MET A 72 -4.81 16.50 6.66
CA MET A 72 -4.66 17.95 6.42
C MET A 72 -3.88 18.25 5.13
N LEU A 73 -3.13 17.27 4.60
CA LEU A 73 -2.33 17.33 3.38
C LEU A 73 -2.46 16.00 2.62
N PRO A 74 -2.20 15.96 1.30
CA PRO A 74 -2.11 14.71 0.56
C PRO A 74 -1.03 13.82 1.18
N ASP A 75 -1.48 12.74 1.82
CA ASP A 75 -0.69 11.76 2.56
C ASP A 75 -1.32 10.37 2.33
N CYS A 76 -0.71 9.32 2.86
CA CYS A 76 -1.36 8.02 2.92
C CYS A 76 -2.63 8.06 3.81
N PRO A 77 -3.60 7.16 3.57
CA PRO A 77 -4.76 6.99 4.43
C PRO A 77 -4.39 6.91 5.91
N ARG A 78 -5.16 7.62 6.73
CA ARG A 78 -4.96 7.70 8.18
C ARG A 78 -6.21 7.25 8.92
N VAL A 79 -6.01 6.43 9.92
CA VAL A 79 -7.08 5.93 10.79
C VAL A 79 -6.69 6.08 12.25
N SER A 80 -7.68 6.12 13.14
CA SER A 80 -7.45 6.13 14.57
C SER A 80 -6.89 4.79 15.07
N ALA A 81 -5.91 4.84 15.97
CA ALA A 81 -5.43 3.70 16.74
C ALA A 81 -6.30 3.37 17.97
N GLY A 82 -7.36 4.14 18.25
CA GLY A 82 -8.21 3.97 19.43
C GLY A 82 -7.54 4.37 20.75
N THR A 83 -6.53 5.24 20.70
CA THR A 83 -5.78 5.70 21.87
C THR A 83 -5.14 7.06 21.60
N GLU A 84 -5.17 7.95 22.59
CA GLU A 84 -4.41 9.21 22.55
C GLU A 84 -2.93 9.02 22.96
N ARG A 85 -2.58 7.85 23.49
CA ARG A 85 -1.21 7.53 23.93
C ARG A 85 -0.39 6.99 22.77
N HIS A 86 0.53 7.81 22.26
CA HIS A 86 1.48 7.49 21.19
C HIS A 86 2.12 6.10 21.35
N GLU A 87 2.63 5.79 22.54
CA GLU A 87 3.36 4.54 22.81
C GLU A 87 2.49 3.28 22.75
N LEU A 88 1.15 3.43 22.78
CA LEU A 88 0.21 2.31 22.72
C LEU A 88 -0.33 2.07 21.31
N THR A 89 -0.10 2.98 20.36
CA THR A 89 -0.69 2.92 19.01
C THR A 89 -0.39 1.59 18.30
N SER A 90 0.85 1.10 18.37
CA SER A 90 1.22 -0.19 17.76
C SER A 90 0.53 -1.38 18.41
N TRP A 91 0.34 -1.37 19.73
CA TRP A 91 -0.32 -2.46 20.45
C TRP A 91 -1.82 -2.47 20.15
N MET A 92 -2.46 -1.30 20.27
CA MET A 92 -3.90 -1.16 20.07
C MET A 92 -4.32 -1.47 18.64
N SER A 93 -3.47 -1.14 17.66
CA SER A 93 -3.74 -1.34 16.24
C SER A 93 -3.31 -2.70 15.70
N PHE A 94 -2.66 -3.53 16.53
CA PHE A 94 -2.01 -4.77 16.07
C PHE A 94 -2.95 -5.65 15.23
N THR A 95 -4.13 -5.96 15.76
CA THR A 95 -5.10 -6.81 15.06
C THR A 95 -5.61 -6.18 13.77
N SER A 96 -5.85 -4.86 13.78
CA SER A 96 -6.33 -4.15 12.59
C SER A 96 -5.27 -4.11 11.48
N ILE A 97 -4.00 -3.93 11.84
CA ILE A 97 -2.87 -3.95 10.91
C ILE A 97 -2.77 -5.30 10.21
N PHE A 98 -2.89 -6.41 10.94
CA PHE A 98 -2.84 -7.74 10.33
C PHE A 98 -4.07 -8.04 9.47
N ARG A 99 -5.25 -7.50 9.82
CA ARG A 99 -6.43 -7.55 8.94
C ARG A 99 -6.14 -6.81 7.65
N PHE A 100 -5.66 -5.58 7.72
CA PHE A 100 -5.26 -4.78 6.56
C PHE A 100 -4.27 -5.52 5.65
N PHE A 101 -3.25 -6.16 6.21
CA PHE A 101 -2.33 -6.98 5.41
C PHE A 101 -3.00 -8.18 4.76
N GLY A 102 -3.94 -8.84 5.45
CA GLY A 102 -4.75 -9.92 4.88
C GLY A 102 -5.57 -9.44 3.68
N ASP A 103 -6.31 -8.34 3.86
CA ASP A 103 -7.16 -7.76 2.82
C ASP A 103 -6.36 -7.38 1.57
N VAL A 104 -5.15 -6.81 1.74
CA VAL A 104 -4.28 -6.46 0.61
C VAL A 104 -3.69 -7.68 -0.08
N LEU A 105 -3.40 -8.76 0.65
CA LEU A 105 -2.90 -10.00 0.05
C LEU A 105 -3.99 -10.70 -0.77
N GLU A 106 -5.20 -10.77 -0.24
CA GLU A 106 -6.36 -11.37 -0.93
C GLU A 106 -6.66 -10.61 -2.24
N ALA A 107 -6.72 -9.28 -2.20
CA ALA A 107 -6.94 -8.47 -3.39
C ALA A 107 -5.88 -8.69 -4.48
N LYS A 108 -4.62 -8.95 -4.10
CA LYS A 108 -3.55 -9.24 -5.07
C LYS A 108 -3.68 -10.62 -5.70
N GLU A 109 -4.08 -11.62 -4.92
CA GLU A 109 -4.33 -12.97 -5.44
C GLU A 109 -5.47 -12.96 -6.46
N ASP A 110 -6.51 -12.15 -6.22
CA ASP A 110 -7.63 -11.96 -7.16
C ASP A 110 -7.19 -11.26 -8.46
N GLU A 111 -6.36 -10.21 -8.38
CA GLU A 111 -5.80 -9.53 -9.57
C GLU A 111 -4.96 -10.49 -10.44
N GLU A 112 -4.12 -11.31 -9.83
CA GLU A 112 -3.31 -12.31 -10.55
C GLU A 112 -4.18 -13.42 -11.17
N ALA A 113 -5.25 -13.83 -10.47
CA ALA A 113 -6.20 -14.81 -10.98
C ALA A 113 -6.99 -14.27 -12.19
N GLU A 114 -7.41 -13.01 -12.17
CA GLU A 114 -8.07 -12.36 -13.30
C GLU A 114 -7.12 -12.20 -14.50
N GLU A 115 -5.88 -11.76 -14.30
CA GLU A 115 -4.91 -11.57 -15.38
C GLU A 115 -4.55 -12.90 -16.07
N THR A 116 -4.39 -13.98 -15.29
CA THR A 116 -4.14 -15.32 -15.83
C THR A 116 -5.35 -15.87 -16.61
N SER A 117 -6.58 -15.61 -16.16
CA SER A 117 -7.80 -16.03 -16.87
C SER A 117 -7.98 -15.32 -18.23
N ASN A 118 -7.60 -14.04 -18.31
CA ASN A 118 -7.68 -13.23 -19.53
C ASN A 118 -6.64 -13.66 -20.59
N ILE A 119 -5.44 -14.07 -20.17
CA ILE A 119 -4.42 -14.64 -21.05
C ILE A 119 -4.87 -16.00 -21.64
N VAL A 120 -5.53 -16.83 -20.84
CA VAL A 120 -6.01 -18.15 -21.30
C VAL A 120 -7.12 -18.02 -22.35
N THR A 121 -7.94 -16.98 -22.26
CA THR A 121 -9.10 -16.78 -23.17
C THR A 121 -8.70 -16.31 -24.57
N THR A 122 -7.53 -15.67 -24.76
CA THR A 122 -7.12 -15.10 -26.06
C THR A 122 -6.41 -16.07 -27.01
N ARG A 123 -6.19 -17.35 -26.64
CA ARG A 123 -5.48 -18.33 -27.48
C ARG A 123 -6.37 -19.20 -28.38
N SER A 124 -7.69 -19.01 -28.40
CA SER A 124 -8.61 -19.79 -29.25
C SER A 124 -9.22 -18.99 -30.40
N SER A 125 -8.39 -18.48 -31.31
CA SER A 125 -8.81 -18.23 -32.69
C SER A 125 -7.94 -19.07 -33.63
N SER A 126 -8.40 -20.32 -33.75
CA SER A 126 -7.92 -21.35 -34.67
C SER A 126 -7.70 -20.78 -36.07
N LEU A 127 -6.45 -20.90 -36.53
CA LEU A 127 -6.03 -20.85 -37.93
C LEU A 127 -6.97 -21.74 -38.77
N LYS A 128 -7.85 -21.13 -39.58
CA LYS A 128 -8.48 -21.81 -40.71
C LYS A 128 -7.82 -21.36 -42.00
N ASN A 129 -6.93 -22.22 -42.48
CA ASN A 129 -6.38 -22.26 -43.83
C ASN A 129 -7.44 -21.96 -44.90
N LYS A 130 -7.07 -21.14 -45.88
CA LYS A 130 -7.51 -21.31 -47.27
C LYS A 130 -6.41 -20.87 -48.23
N HIS A 131 -5.44 -21.77 -48.40
CA HIS A 131 -4.74 -21.92 -49.67
C HIS A 131 -5.59 -22.91 -50.49
N GLN A 132 -6.05 -22.49 -51.68
CA GLN A 132 -5.98 -23.25 -52.93
C GLN A 132 -6.79 -22.58 -54.05
N ASP A 133 -6.05 -22.20 -55.10
CA ASP A 133 -6.29 -22.44 -56.52
C ASP A 133 -7.60 -21.99 -57.17
N LEU A 134 -7.54 -20.87 -57.91
CA LEU A 134 -7.57 -20.76 -59.39
C LEU A 134 -7.86 -19.32 -59.83
#